data_AF-A0A938N7K4-F1
#
_entry.id   AF-A0A938N7K4-F1
#
_cell.length_a   1.000
_cell.length_b   1.000
_cell.length_c   1.000
_cell.angle_alpha   90.00
_cell.angle_beta   90.00
_cell.angle_gamma   90.00
#
_symmetry.space_group_name_H-M   'P 1'
#
loop_
_entity.id
_entity.type
_entity.pdbx_description
1 polymer ?
#
loop_
_entity_poly.entity_id
_entity_poly.type
_entity_poly.pdbx_seq_one_letter_code
_entity_poly.pdbx_strand_id
1 'polypeptide(L)'
;MNRGRAIAWAAAGLSLAVLLTSGVGMARRIAAHNRREPPKVWAFQPVGERVFTYAQRPVSLTDGHDERGDWLLLRYGEEERRLRVTIPGNPNLPGLLPHQDWMRVLRFAESSGVSIGELQRRITSGQERDRLVLITRTPMPGSDPETYGAVNKKGWTFGFYELTPDGRIEHQQLGFPSRPRPSLTRAVRGQPAKQPSRPVIQEGTWQYQAAMQVMPTGHGPATQGFRNDALAAAGWTLPAASLSFLALIASLAVAIAPPRRRPGA
;
A
#
# COMPACT_ATOMS: atom_id res chain seq x y z
N MET A 1 -10.53 12.41 -55.21
CA MET A 1 -10.67 12.38 -53.72
C MET A 1 -11.00 13.80 -53.24
N ASN A 2 -12.09 14.00 -52.48
CA ASN A 2 -12.45 15.34 -51.99
C ASN A 2 -11.34 15.87 -51.07
N ARG A 3 -10.95 17.15 -51.21
CA ARG A 3 -9.90 17.78 -50.38
C ARG A 3 -10.10 17.52 -48.87
N GLY A 4 -11.34 17.57 -48.39
CA GLY A 4 -11.67 17.26 -47.00
C GLY A 4 -11.35 15.83 -46.54
N ARG A 5 -11.54 14.82 -47.41
CA ARG A 5 -11.18 13.43 -47.07
C ARG A 5 -9.67 13.22 -47.06
N ALA A 6 -8.95 13.87 -47.98
CA ALA A 6 -7.48 13.83 -47.97
C ALA A 6 -6.91 14.45 -46.68
N ILE A 7 -7.48 15.58 -46.24
CA ILE A 7 -7.12 16.22 -44.96
C ILE A 7 -7.43 15.28 -43.77
N ALA A 8 -8.59 14.64 -43.75
CA ALA A 8 -8.97 13.71 -42.68
C ALA A 8 -8.03 12.49 -42.60
N TRP A 9 -7.63 11.92 -43.74
CA TRP A 9 -6.64 10.83 -43.77
C TRP A 9 -5.25 11.28 -43.30
N ALA A 10 -4.81 12.48 -43.71
CA ALA A 10 -3.55 13.04 -43.25
C ALA A 10 -3.57 13.30 -41.73
N ALA A 11 -4.66 13.84 -41.20
CA ALA A 11 -4.86 14.05 -39.77
C ALA A 11 -4.87 12.72 -39.01
N ALA A 12 -5.56 11.70 -39.51
CA ALA A 12 -5.56 10.36 -38.92
C ALA A 12 -4.14 9.75 -38.89
N GLY A 13 -3.39 9.85 -40.00
CA GLY A 13 -2.01 9.38 -40.06
C GLY A 13 -1.09 10.08 -39.06
N LEU A 14 -1.20 11.41 -38.96
CA LEU A 14 -0.43 12.19 -37.99
C LEU A 14 -0.81 11.84 -36.54
N SER A 15 -2.11 11.74 -36.22
CA SER A 15 -2.58 11.35 -34.89
C SER A 15 -2.10 9.95 -34.50
N LEU A 16 -2.10 9.00 -35.45
CA LEU A 16 -1.56 7.65 -35.21
C LEU A 16 -0.04 7.69 -34.92
N ALA A 17 0.72 8.48 -35.69
CA ALA A 17 2.16 8.62 -35.46
C ALA A 17 2.46 9.24 -34.07
N VAL A 18 1.73 10.27 -33.66
CA VAL A 18 1.87 10.89 -32.33
C VAL A 18 1.47 9.92 -31.22
N LEU A 19 0.40 9.14 -31.42
CA LEU A 19 -0.04 8.12 -30.47
C LEU A 19 1.03 7.04 -30.26
N LEU A 20 1.58 6.48 -31.35
CA LEU A 20 2.61 5.43 -31.28
C LEU A 20 3.90 5.94 -30.63
N THR A 21 4.38 7.13 -31.03
CA THR A 21 5.59 7.73 -30.46
C THR A 21 5.42 8.08 -28.99
N SER A 22 4.25 8.61 -28.59
CA SER A 22 3.92 8.89 -27.18
C SER A 22 3.82 7.61 -26.37
N GLY A 23 3.21 6.55 -26.91
CA GLY A 23 3.09 5.24 -26.26
C GLY A 23 4.46 4.59 -26.02
N VAL A 24 5.33 4.56 -27.03
CA VAL A 24 6.72 4.06 -26.90
C VAL A 24 7.52 4.91 -25.91
N GLY A 25 7.38 6.24 -25.97
CA GLY A 25 8.02 7.16 -25.03
C GLY A 25 7.58 6.91 -23.59
N MET A 26 6.27 6.72 -23.37
CA MET A 26 5.69 6.37 -22.08
C MET A 26 6.24 5.04 -21.55
N ALA A 27 6.22 3.99 -22.38
CA ALA A 27 6.74 2.67 -22.00
C ALA A 27 8.23 2.72 -21.62
N ARG A 28 9.05 3.46 -22.37
CA ARG A 28 10.47 3.67 -22.04
C ARG A 28 10.67 4.41 -20.73
N ARG A 29 9.87 5.44 -20.44
CA ARG A 29 9.93 6.19 -19.17
C ARG A 29 9.54 5.34 -17.98
N ILE A 30 8.46 4.56 -18.10
CA ILE A 30 8.02 3.61 -17.09
C ILE A 30 9.09 2.54 -16.86
N ALA A 31 9.64 1.96 -17.92
CA ALA A 31 10.71 0.97 -17.80
C ALA A 31 11.97 1.56 -17.16
N ALA A 32 12.36 2.79 -17.52
CA ALA A 32 13.50 3.47 -16.91
C ALA A 32 13.25 3.78 -15.42
N HIS A 33 12.03 4.19 -15.05
CA HIS A 33 11.65 4.41 -13.66
C HIS A 33 11.71 3.10 -12.85
N ASN A 34 11.08 2.03 -13.34
CA ASN A 34 11.09 0.72 -12.67
C ASN A 34 12.50 0.10 -12.57
N ARG A 35 13.42 0.45 -13.49
CA ARG A 35 14.83 0.03 -13.40
C ARG A 35 15.62 0.82 -12.36
N ARG A 36 15.32 2.12 -12.19
CA ARG A 36 15.98 2.98 -11.20
C ARG A 36 15.47 2.71 -9.79
N GLU A 37 14.17 2.46 -9.67
CA GLU A 37 13.46 2.24 -8.42
C GLU A 37 12.61 0.97 -8.57
N PRO A 38 13.23 -0.23 -8.51
CA PRO A 38 12.45 -1.46 -8.56
C PRO A 38 11.46 -1.48 -7.39
N PRO A 39 10.19 -1.88 -7.64
CA PRO A 39 9.21 -1.93 -6.57
C PRO A 39 9.65 -2.93 -5.51
N LYS A 40 9.80 -2.45 -4.29
CA LYS A 40 10.08 -3.31 -3.13
C LYS A 40 8.80 -4.03 -2.74
N VAL A 41 8.71 -5.30 -3.12
CA VAL A 41 7.62 -6.18 -2.70
C VAL A 41 8.09 -6.96 -1.48
N TRP A 42 7.29 -7.02 -0.43
CA TRP A 42 7.61 -7.79 0.76
C TRP A 42 6.63 -8.96 0.85
N ALA A 43 7.15 -10.17 1.05
CA ALA A 43 6.29 -11.31 1.35
C ALA A 43 6.19 -11.47 2.87
N PHE A 44 4.98 -11.76 3.33
CA PHE A 44 4.67 -11.95 4.74
C PHE A 44 4.10 -13.36 4.94
N GLN A 45 4.62 -14.05 5.95
CA GLN A 45 4.11 -15.32 6.44
C GLN A 45 3.63 -15.10 7.88
N PRO A 46 2.33 -15.23 8.16
CA PRO A 46 1.84 -15.11 9.53
C PRO A 46 2.31 -16.27 10.39
N VAL A 47 2.65 -15.97 11.64
CA VAL A 47 2.94 -16.95 12.70
C VAL A 47 1.72 -16.99 13.61
N GLY A 48 1.09 -18.15 13.72
CA GLY A 48 -0.16 -18.34 14.48
C GLY A 48 0.05 -18.92 15.87
N GLU A 49 1.22 -19.50 16.12
CA GLU A 49 1.58 -20.14 17.38
C GLU A 49 1.96 -19.12 18.45
N ARG A 50 1.63 -19.44 19.70
CA ARG A 50 2.04 -18.65 20.88
C ARG A 50 3.48 -18.87 21.29
N VAL A 51 4.02 -20.05 20.99
CA VAL A 51 5.39 -20.43 21.33
C VAL A 51 6.05 -20.96 20.08
N PHE A 52 7.17 -20.36 19.71
CA PHE A 52 7.94 -20.74 18.52
C PHE A 52 9.40 -20.29 18.68
N THR A 53 10.24 -20.68 17.73
CA THR A 53 11.67 -20.30 17.72
C THR A 53 11.95 -19.37 16.56
N TYR A 54 12.70 -18.30 16.82
CA TYR A 54 13.21 -17.40 15.79
C TYR A 54 14.67 -17.04 16.10
N ALA A 55 15.53 -17.06 15.08
CA ALA A 55 16.97 -16.83 15.24
C ALA A 55 17.61 -17.65 16.38
N GLN A 56 17.22 -18.93 16.50
CA GLN A 56 17.65 -19.85 17.57
C GLN A 56 17.28 -19.42 19.00
N ARG A 57 16.30 -18.53 19.14
CA ARG A 57 15.82 -18.04 20.43
C ARG A 57 14.33 -18.35 20.61
N PRO A 58 13.89 -18.70 21.82
CA PRO A 58 12.48 -18.92 22.09
C PRO A 58 11.73 -17.58 22.05
N VAL A 59 10.58 -17.58 21.39
CA VAL A 59 9.58 -16.53 21.43
C VAL A 59 8.33 -17.10 22.09
N SER A 60 7.79 -16.39 23.07
CA SER A 60 6.52 -16.77 23.69
C SER A 60 5.59 -15.58 23.86
N LEU A 61 4.30 -15.81 23.61
CA LEU A 61 3.23 -14.86 23.85
C LEU A 61 2.25 -15.39 24.90
N THR A 62 2.11 -14.66 26.00
CA THR A 62 1.29 -15.08 27.15
C THR A 62 0.30 -14.00 27.54
N ASP A 63 -0.98 -14.34 27.64
CA ASP A 63 -2.00 -13.42 28.13
C ASP A 63 -1.85 -13.16 29.63
N GLY A 64 -2.22 -11.97 30.05
CA GLY A 64 -2.42 -11.64 31.44
C GLY A 64 -3.45 -10.53 31.60
N HIS A 65 -3.83 -10.31 32.86
CA HIS A 65 -4.82 -9.33 33.24
C HIS A 65 -4.30 -8.53 34.44
N ASP A 66 -4.50 -7.22 34.44
CA ASP A 66 -4.23 -6.34 35.58
C ASP A 66 -5.33 -5.26 35.72
N GLU A 67 -5.18 -4.36 36.69
CA GLU A 67 -6.13 -3.27 36.95
C GLU A 67 -6.35 -2.33 35.74
N ARG A 68 -5.43 -2.31 34.76
CA ARG A 68 -5.50 -1.49 33.54
C ARG A 68 -6.12 -2.24 32.36
N GLY A 69 -6.44 -3.52 32.54
CA GLY A 69 -7.11 -4.40 31.58
C GLY A 69 -6.22 -5.54 31.08
N ASP A 70 -6.62 -6.10 29.95
CA ASP A 70 -5.92 -7.25 29.35
C ASP A 70 -4.61 -6.82 28.67
N TRP A 71 -3.59 -7.66 28.82
CA TRP A 71 -2.28 -7.47 28.22
C TRP A 71 -1.70 -8.78 27.70
N LEU A 72 -0.75 -8.67 26.78
CA LEU A 72 -0.02 -9.77 26.17
C LEU A 72 1.48 -9.59 26.42
N LEU A 73 2.12 -10.55 27.09
CA LEU A 73 3.57 -10.59 27.25
C LEU A 73 4.21 -11.14 25.99
N LEU A 74 5.03 -10.33 25.33
CA LEU A 74 5.99 -10.82 24.36
C LEU A 74 7.31 -11.09 25.08
N ARG A 75 7.78 -12.34 25.06
CA ARG A 75 9.14 -12.71 25.50
C ARG A 75 9.96 -13.14 24.31
N TYR A 76 11.21 -12.69 24.24
CA TYR A 76 12.17 -13.08 23.21
C TYR A 76 13.57 -13.19 23.82
N GLY A 77 14.02 -14.42 24.06
CA GLY A 77 15.20 -14.64 24.90
C GLY A 77 15.00 -14.04 26.30
N GLU A 78 15.88 -13.11 26.69
CA GLU A 78 15.83 -12.43 27.99
C GLU A 78 14.98 -11.13 27.97
N GLU A 79 14.60 -10.64 26.78
CA GLU A 79 13.80 -9.42 26.68
C GLU A 79 12.30 -9.71 26.80
N GLU A 80 11.62 -8.85 27.56
CA GLU A 80 10.18 -8.89 27.72
C GLU A 80 9.53 -7.55 27.36
N ARG A 81 8.37 -7.61 26.70
CA ARG A 81 7.54 -6.43 26.42
C ARG A 81 6.07 -6.75 26.69
N ARG A 82 5.45 -5.90 27.51
CA ARG A 82 4.00 -5.95 27.74
C ARG A 82 3.28 -5.11 26.70
N LEU A 83 2.33 -5.75 26.01
CA LEU A 83 1.50 -5.14 24.98
C LEU A 83 0.08 -5.02 25.52
N ARG A 84 -0.51 -3.83 25.46
CA ARG A 84 -1.90 -3.64 25.87
C ARG A 84 -2.83 -4.22 24.81
N VAL A 85 -3.79 -5.05 25.21
CA VAL A 85 -4.86 -5.51 24.32
C VAL A 85 -5.80 -4.34 24.06
N THR A 86 -5.95 -3.95 22.79
CA THR A 86 -6.78 -2.81 22.39
C THR A 86 -8.16 -3.23 21.89
N ILE A 87 -8.26 -4.46 21.38
CA ILE A 87 -9.49 -5.07 20.87
C ILE A 87 -9.56 -6.48 21.45
N PRO A 88 -10.37 -6.73 22.47
CA PRO A 88 -10.54 -8.07 23.02
C PRO A 88 -11.18 -8.97 21.96
N GLY A 89 -10.59 -10.14 21.73
CA GLY A 89 -11.17 -11.19 20.90
C GLY A 89 -11.74 -12.34 21.75
N ASN A 90 -12.19 -13.40 21.08
CA ASN A 90 -12.72 -14.58 21.76
C ASN A 90 -11.56 -15.43 22.33
N PRO A 91 -11.41 -15.56 23.66
CA PRO A 91 -10.29 -16.28 24.28
C PRO A 91 -10.32 -17.79 24.02
N ASN A 92 -11.45 -18.34 23.57
CA ASN A 92 -11.58 -19.76 23.26
C ASN A 92 -10.97 -20.15 21.89
N LEU A 93 -10.52 -19.18 21.09
CA LEU A 93 -9.89 -19.47 19.80
C LEU A 93 -8.42 -19.90 19.99
N PRO A 94 -7.92 -20.84 19.18
CA PRO A 94 -6.57 -21.38 19.37
C PRO A 94 -5.46 -20.40 18.98
N GLY A 95 -4.29 -20.54 19.62
CA GLY A 95 -3.08 -19.81 19.26
C GLY A 95 -3.25 -18.29 19.42
N LEU A 96 -2.88 -17.54 18.37
CA LEU A 96 -2.99 -16.08 18.32
C LEU A 96 -4.29 -15.57 17.66
N LEU A 97 -5.23 -16.45 17.30
CA LEU A 97 -6.53 -16.06 16.74
C LEU A 97 -7.29 -15.03 17.59
N PRO A 98 -7.32 -15.11 18.94
CA PRO A 98 -7.99 -14.10 19.77
C PRO A 98 -7.46 -12.67 19.59
N HIS A 99 -6.28 -12.49 19.00
CA HIS A 99 -5.64 -11.17 18.85
C HIS A 99 -5.60 -10.67 17.41
N GLN A 100 -6.05 -11.45 16.41
CA GLN A 100 -5.84 -11.15 15.00
C GLN A 100 -6.43 -9.83 14.50
N ASP A 101 -7.44 -9.32 15.21
CA ASP A 101 -8.12 -8.07 14.85
C ASP A 101 -7.30 -6.82 15.17
N TRP A 102 -6.36 -6.91 16.13
CA TRP A 102 -5.51 -5.81 16.52
C TRP A 102 -4.01 -6.13 16.46
N MET A 103 -3.62 -7.39 16.39
CA MET A 103 -2.22 -7.80 16.41
C MET A 103 -1.96 -8.96 15.46
N ARG A 104 -0.81 -8.93 14.78
CA ARG A 104 -0.26 -10.08 14.05
C ARG A 104 1.24 -10.22 14.24
N VAL A 105 1.70 -11.45 14.27
CA VAL A 105 3.13 -11.80 14.19
C VAL A 105 3.43 -12.24 12.76
N LEU A 106 4.40 -11.59 12.12
CA LEU A 106 4.72 -11.80 10.71
C LEU A 106 6.22 -12.06 10.55
N ARG A 107 6.55 -13.17 9.89
CA ARG A 107 7.87 -13.39 9.26
C ARG A 107 7.84 -12.76 7.88
N PHE A 108 8.89 -12.07 7.48
CA PHE A 108 8.91 -11.39 6.19
C PHE A 108 10.30 -11.25 5.60
N ALA A 109 10.35 -11.16 4.27
CA ALA A 109 11.56 -10.93 3.50
C ALA A 109 11.26 -10.09 2.25
N GLU A 110 12.28 -9.44 1.70
CA GLU A 110 12.16 -8.69 0.44
C GLU A 110 12.06 -9.67 -0.73
N SER A 111 10.96 -9.61 -1.48
CA SER A 111 10.68 -10.45 -2.64
C SER A 111 11.14 -9.76 -3.92
N SER A 112 12.45 -9.73 -4.16
CA SER A 112 12.95 -9.26 -5.46
C SER A 112 13.00 -10.42 -6.46
N GLY A 113 12.15 -10.37 -7.50
CA GLY A 113 12.23 -11.26 -8.65
C GLY A 113 11.75 -12.71 -8.46
N VAL A 114 11.21 -13.07 -7.30
CA VAL A 114 10.65 -14.41 -7.03
C VAL A 114 9.15 -14.34 -6.74
N SER A 115 8.44 -15.43 -7.02
CA SER A 115 7.03 -15.55 -6.65
C SER A 115 6.87 -15.67 -5.13
N ILE A 116 5.72 -15.23 -4.59
CA ILE A 116 5.42 -15.30 -3.14
C ILE A 116 5.55 -16.72 -2.62
N GLY A 117 5.02 -17.71 -3.35
CA GLY A 117 5.09 -19.12 -2.93
C GLY A 117 6.52 -19.67 -2.93
N GLU A 118 7.38 -19.22 -3.85
CA GLU A 118 8.80 -19.57 -3.84
C GLU A 118 9.54 -18.92 -2.68
N LEU A 119 9.30 -17.63 -2.41
CA LEU A 119 9.90 -16.95 -1.28
C LEU A 119 9.49 -17.57 0.05
N GLN A 120 8.23 -17.97 0.20
CA GLN A 120 7.77 -18.67 1.41
C GLN A 120 8.49 -20.00 1.62
N ARG A 121 8.75 -20.76 0.53
CA ARG A 121 9.59 -21.96 0.61
C ARG A 121 11.02 -21.63 1.05
N ARG A 122 11.62 -20.56 0.50
CA ARG A 122 12.98 -20.13 0.87
C ARG A 122 13.09 -19.66 2.32
N ILE A 123 12.09 -18.94 2.84
CA ILE A 123 12.00 -18.54 4.25
C ILE A 123 11.89 -19.80 5.13
N THR A 124 11.03 -20.74 4.76
CA THR A 124 10.82 -21.99 5.51
C THR A 124 12.07 -22.87 5.51
N SER A 125 12.81 -22.91 4.39
CA SER A 125 14.07 -23.67 4.28
C SER A 125 15.29 -22.93 4.82
N GLY A 126 15.15 -21.70 5.32
CA GLY A 126 16.27 -20.88 5.81
C GLY A 126 17.25 -20.42 4.74
N GLN A 127 16.85 -20.42 3.46
CA GLN A 127 17.66 -19.97 2.33
C GLN A 127 17.65 -18.45 2.16
N GLU A 128 16.61 -17.78 2.67
CA GLU A 128 16.48 -16.33 2.65
C GLU A 128 16.61 -15.79 4.07
N ARG A 129 17.27 -14.64 4.23
CA ARG A 129 17.32 -13.93 5.52
C ARG A 129 15.97 -13.28 5.77
N ASP A 130 15.18 -13.87 6.65
CA ASP A 130 13.91 -13.32 7.06
C ASP A 130 14.03 -12.43 8.30
N ARG A 131 13.01 -11.61 8.50
CA ARG A 131 12.82 -10.73 9.66
C ARG A 131 11.52 -11.10 10.35
N LEU A 132 11.45 -10.89 11.65
CA LEU A 132 10.26 -11.16 12.45
C LEU A 132 9.76 -9.87 13.09
N VAL A 133 8.48 -9.58 12.90
CA VAL A 133 7.83 -8.42 13.51
C VAL A 133 6.49 -8.79 14.11
N LEU A 134 6.23 -8.28 15.31
CA LEU A 134 4.90 -8.20 15.87
C LEU A 134 4.34 -6.80 15.61
N ILE A 135 3.14 -6.74 15.03
CA ILE A 135 2.50 -5.48 14.66
C ILE A 135 1.21 -5.36 15.44
N THR A 136 1.00 -4.21 16.07
CA THR A 136 -0.24 -3.87 16.76
C THR A 136 -0.94 -2.71 16.08
N ARG A 137 -2.27 -2.70 16.13
CA ARG A 137 -3.14 -1.60 15.72
C ARG A 137 -3.82 -1.06 16.97
N THR A 138 -3.61 0.22 17.23
CA THR A 138 -4.27 0.94 18.32
C THR A 138 -5.23 1.95 17.71
N PRO A 139 -6.56 1.78 17.92
CA PRO A 139 -7.54 2.77 17.49
C PRO A 139 -7.39 4.08 18.29
N MET A 140 -8.05 5.13 17.82
CA MET A 140 -8.02 6.42 18.52
C MET A 140 -8.67 6.28 19.91
N PRO A 141 -8.12 6.91 20.97
CA PRO A 141 -8.79 6.95 22.28
C PRO A 141 -10.23 7.46 22.15
N GLY A 142 -11.17 6.81 22.85
CA GLY A 142 -12.59 7.15 22.77
C GLY A 142 -13.31 6.66 21.51
N SER A 143 -12.69 5.78 20.72
CA SER A 143 -13.40 5.09 19.64
C SER A 143 -14.47 4.17 20.22
N ASP A 144 -15.58 4.04 19.51
CA ASP A 144 -16.67 3.13 19.85
C ASP A 144 -16.15 1.68 20.03
N PRO A 145 -16.41 1.03 21.18
CA PRO A 145 -16.00 -0.35 21.44
C PRO A 145 -16.65 -1.39 20.52
N GLU A 146 -17.82 -1.14 19.92
CA GLU A 146 -18.43 -2.15 19.03
C GLU A 146 -17.75 -2.19 17.66
N THR A 147 -17.38 -1.02 17.15
CA THR A 147 -16.73 -0.88 15.84
C THR A 147 -15.22 -0.73 15.92
N TYR A 148 -14.65 -0.52 17.11
CA TYR A 148 -13.24 -0.22 17.39
C TYR A 148 -12.62 0.82 16.46
N GLY A 149 -13.43 1.80 16.04
CA GLY A 149 -13.00 2.83 15.11
C GLY A 149 -12.70 2.32 13.68
N ALA A 150 -13.33 1.22 13.24
CA ALA A 150 -13.30 0.68 11.88
C ALA A 150 -13.42 1.79 10.80
N VAL A 151 -14.23 2.82 11.11
CA VAL A 151 -14.53 3.94 10.22
C VAL A 151 -13.47 5.05 10.28
N ASN A 152 -12.81 5.26 11.43
CA ASN A 152 -11.85 6.37 11.63
C ASN A 152 -10.38 5.94 11.50
N LYS A 153 -10.03 5.38 10.33
CA LYS A 153 -8.68 4.87 10.04
C LYS A 153 -7.56 5.89 10.25
N LYS A 154 -7.86 7.18 10.08
CA LYS A 154 -6.88 8.27 10.22
C LYS A 154 -6.38 8.46 11.65
N GLY A 155 -7.17 8.03 12.64
CA GLY A 155 -6.78 8.08 14.04
C GLY A 155 -5.97 6.86 14.49
N TRP A 156 -5.77 5.87 13.62
CA TRP A 156 -5.06 4.66 13.98
C TRP A 156 -3.56 4.89 14.09
N THR A 157 -2.97 4.17 15.03
CA THR A 157 -1.52 4.07 15.17
C THR A 157 -1.10 2.61 15.18
N PHE A 158 0.10 2.36 14.71
CA PHE A 158 0.67 1.03 14.56
C PHE A 158 1.95 0.94 15.38
N GLY A 159 2.04 -0.06 16.25
CA GLY A 159 3.28 -0.42 16.93
C GLY A 159 3.97 -1.52 16.14
N PHE A 160 5.26 -1.36 15.87
CA PHE A 160 6.12 -2.35 15.22
C PHE A 160 7.16 -2.80 16.24
N TYR A 161 7.10 -4.07 16.63
CA TYR A 161 8.04 -4.70 17.55
C TYR A 161 8.86 -5.70 16.76
N GLU A 162 10.03 -5.28 16.29
CA GLU A 162 10.92 -6.12 15.50
C GLU A 162 11.84 -6.93 16.41
N LEU A 163 11.82 -8.25 16.23
CA LEU A 163 12.68 -9.18 16.95
C LEU A 163 13.94 -9.34 16.13
N THR A 164 15.01 -8.72 16.58
CA THR A 164 16.29 -8.72 15.87
C THR A 164 17.10 -9.98 16.21
N PRO A 165 17.96 -10.49 15.30
CA PRO A 165 18.71 -11.73 15.56
C PRO A 165 19.65 -11.67 16.78
N ASP A 166 20.05 -10.47 17.22
CA ASP A 166 20.90 -10.27 18.39
C ASP A 166 20.16 -10.50 19.73
N GLY A 167 18.83 -10.63 19.70
CA GLY A 167 17.99 -10.85 20.88
C GLY A 167 17.24 -9.61 21.36
N ARG A 168 17.35 -8.46 20.67
CA ARG A 168 16.65 -7.22 21.07
C ARG A 168 15.27 -7.09 20.43
N ILE A 169 14.36 -6.43 21.15
CA ILE A 169 13.04 -6.05 20.67
C ILE A 169 13.05 -4.55 20.35
N GLU A 170 13.21 -4.22 19.07
CA GLU A 170 13.15 -2.83 18.60
C GLU A 170 11.71 -2.39 18.44
N HIS A 171 11.37 -1.21 18.96
CA HIS A 171 9.99 -0.71 18.93
C HIS A 171 9.89 0.65 18.21
N GLN A 172 8.98 0.71 17.25
CA GLN A 172 8.62 1.94 16.56
C GLN A 172 7.11 2.10 16.51
N GLN A 173 6.60 3.31 16.79
CA GLN A 173 5.17 3.62 16.65
C GLN A 173 4.95 4.64 15.54
N LEU A 174 4.07 4.32 14.59
CA LEU A 174 3.76 5.17 13.43
C LEU A 174 2.25 5.39 13.29
N GLY A 175 1.85 6.56 12.79
CA GLY A 175 0.46 6.86 12.45
C GLY A 175 0.05 6.34 11.07
N PHE A 176 -1.25 6.12 10.88
CA PHE A 176 -1.81 5.83 9.56
C PHE A 176 -1.48 6.98 8.57
N PRO A 177 -1.14 6.66 7.31
CA PRO A 177 -0.88 7.68 6.30
C PRO A 177 -2.15 8.48 6.05
N SER A 178 -2.12 9.73 6.49
CA SER A 178 -3.19 10.69 6.22
C SER A 178 -2.59 11.92 5.56
N ARG A 179 -3.18 12.34 4.45
CA ARG A 179 -2.85 13.65 3.88
C ARG A 179 -3.14 14.73 4.92
N PRO A 180 -2.22 15.67 5.17
CA PRO A 180 -2.58 16.92 5.81
C PRO A 180 -3.66 17.56 4.95
N ARG A 181 -4.90 17.60 5.43
CA ARG A 181 -5.92 18.42 4.77
C ARG A 181 -5.55 19.86 5.09
N PRO A 182 -5.28 20.72 4.10
CA PRO A 182 -5.40 22.13 4.36
C PRO A 182 -6.86 22.33 4.77
N SER A 183 -7.12 22.72 6.01
CA SER A 183 -8.48 23.14 6.33
C SER A 183 -8.79 24.33 5.43
N LEU A 184 -9.96 24.33 4.79
CA LEU A 184 -10.38 25.46 3.95
C LEU A 184 -10.20 26.79 4.70
N THR A 185 -10.47 26.78 6.01
CA THR A 185 -10.26 27.91 6.92
C THR A 185 -8.79 28.30 7.12
N ARG A 186 -7.82 27.37 7.10
CA ARG A 186 -6.38 27.70 7.17
C ARG A 186 -5.78 28.09 5.83
N ALA A 187 -6.21 27.45 4.75
CA ALA A 187 -5.79 27.80 3.40
C ALA A 187 -6.19 29.26 3.08
N VAL A 188 -7.41 29.65 3.45
CA VAL A 188 -7.89 31.04 3.36
C VAL A 188 -7.11 32.00 4.26
N ARG A 189 -6.54 31.53 5.38
CA ARG A 189 -5.70 32.32 6.31
C ARG A 189 -4.20 32.23 6.03
N GLY A 190 -3.76 31.58 4.94
CA GLY A 190 -2.34 31.41 4.63
C GLY A 190 -1.54 30.63 5.68
N GLN A 191 -2.20 29.88 6.58
CA GLN A 191 -1.52 29.14 7.64
C GLN A 191 -1.02 27.79 7.11
N PRO A 192 0.21 27.37 7.46
CA PRO A 192 0.73 26.07 7.05
C PRO A 192 -0.15 24.94 7.57
N ALA A 193 -0.26 23.87 6.77
CA ALA A 193 -0.97 22.66 7.16
C ALA A 193 -0.38 22.14 8.49
N LYS A 194 -1.24 21.71 9.43
CA LYS A 194 -0.78 21.18 10.71
C LYS A 194 0.05 19.94 10.42
N GLN A 195 1.33 19.98 10.81
CA GLN A 195 2.20 18.83 10.71
C GLN A 195 1.63 17.71 11.59
N PRO A 196 1.62 16.45 11.12
CA PRO A 196 1.09 15.37 11.93
C PRO A 196 1.87 15.28 13.24
N SER A 197 1.15 15.04 14.34
CA SER A 197 1.72 14.99 15.69
C SER A 197 2.64 13.77 15.93
N ARG A 198 2.68 12.83 14.98
CA ARG A 198 3.48 11.60 15.02
C ARG A 198 4.05 11.30 13.63
N PRO A 199 5.21 10.62 13.55
CA PRO A 199 5.70 10.07 12.29
C PRO A 199 4.65 9.16 11.67
N VAL A 200 4.48 9.26 10.35
CA VAL A 200 3.49 8.48 9.59
C VAL A 200 4.18 7.36 8.83
N ILE A 201 3.46 6.26 8.64
CA ILE A 201 3.95 5.17 7.80
C ILE A 201 4.12 5.67 6.36
N GLN A 202 5.25 5.34 5.75
CA GLN A 202 5.56 5.70 4.37
C GLN A 202 5.22 4.54 3.42
N GLU A 203 4.62 4.85 2.27
CA GLU A 203 4.33 3.87 1.22
C GLU A 203 5.62 3.25 0.66
N GLY A 204 5.52 2.04 0.13
CA GLY A 204 6.67 1.28 -0.39
C GLY A 204 7.59 0.69 0.68
N THR A 205 7.34 0.97 1.97
CA THR A 205 8.06 0.35 3.08
C THR A 205 7.40 -0.97 3.52
N TRP A 206 8.18 -1.84 4.16
CA TRP A 206 7.63 -3.07 4.74
C TRP A 206 6.61 -2.75 5.84
N GLN A 207 6.82 -1.67 6.61
CA GLN A 207 5.90 -1.22 7.66
C GLN A 207 4.51 -0.92 7.10
N TYR A 208 4.43 -0.32 5.92
CA TYR A 208 3.16 -0.06 5.24
C TYR A 208 2.43 -1.34 4.87
N GLN A 209 3.10 -2.25 4.17
CA GLN A 209 2.49 -3.51 3.74
C GLN A 209 2.09 -4.39 4.93
N ALA A 210 2.91 -4.38 5.99
CA ALA A 210 2.66 -5.14 7.19
C ALA A 210 1.51 -4.55 8.03
N ALA A 211 1.40 -3.21 8.10
CA ALA A 211 0.25 -2.55 8.72
C ALA A 211 -1.08 -2.86 8.01
N MET A 212 -1.07 -3.08 6.68
CA MET A 212 -2.28 -3.50 5.97
C MET A 212 -2.80 -4.87 6.43
N GLN A 213 -1.92 -5.75 6.90
CA GLN A 213 -2.30 -7.10 7.36
C GLN A 213 -3.12 -7.07 8.64
N VAL A 214 -2.97 -6.04 9.48
CA VAL A 214 -3.73 -5.85 10.72
C VAL A 214 -4.93 -4.92 10.55
N MET A 215 -5.28 -4.55 9.31
CA MET A 215 -6.49 -3.77 9.03
C MET A 215 -7.69 -4.71 8.84
N PRO A 216 -8.92 -4.25 9.17
CA PRO A 216 -10.11 -5.05 8.89
C PRO A 216 -10.24 -5.27 7.37
N THR A 217 -10.75 -6.43 6.98
CA THR A 217 -11.04 -6.73 5.57
C THR A 217 -12.09 -5.74 5.02
N GLY A 218 -12.00 -5.44 3.72
CA GLY A 218 -12.83 -4.41 3.07
C GLY A 218 -12.46 -2.96 3.41
N HIS A 219 -11.59 -2.76 4.40
CA HIS A 219 -11.14 -1.44 4.85
C HIS A 219 -9.73 -1.10 4.34
N GLY A 220 -9.40 -1.55 3.12
CA GLY A 220 -8.16 -1.19 2.43
C GLY A 220 -7.89 0.32 2.44
N PRO A 221 -6.63 0.72 2.27
CA PRO A 221 -6.25 2.12 2.27
C PRO A 221 -7.10 2.82 1.20
N ALA A 222 -7.83 3.87 1.60
CA ALA A 222 -8.51 4.71 0.63
C ALA A 222 -7.44 5.17 -0.37
N THR A 223 -7.59 4.81 -1.64
CA THR A 223 -6.67 5.07 -2.75
C THR A 223 -5.99 6.44 -2.63
N GLN A 224 -4.82 6.48 -1.97
CA GLN A 224 -4.15 7.73 -1.61
C GLN A 224 -3.02 8.03 -2.60
N GLY A 225 -3.42 8.36 -3.83
CA GLY A 225 -2.64 9.13 -4.81
C GLY A 225 -1.28 8.58 -5.22
N PHE A 226 -1.27 8.01 -6.41
CA PHE A 226 -0.19 7.68 -7.34
C PHE A 226 1.01 8.67 -7.45
N ARG A 227 1.57 9.21 -6.35
CA ARG A 227 2.62 10.25 -6.39
C ARG A 227 3.97 9.69 -6.78
N ASN A 228 4.20 8.39 -6.56
CA ASN A 228 5.41 7.68 -6.94
C ASN A 228 5.09 6.42 -7.77
N ASP A 229 4.02 6.49 -8.55
CA ASP A 229 3.67 5.41 -9.46
C ASP A 229 4.22 5.66 -10.86
N ALA A 230 4.47 4.57 -11.59
CA ALA A 230 4.85 4.57 -12.99
C ALA A 230 4.00 5.53 -13.87
N LEU A 231 2.73 5.74 -13.50
CA LEU A 231 1.83 6.69 -14.14
C LEU A 231 2.27 8.16 -13.98
N ALA A 232 2.81 8.57 -12.83
CA ALA A 232 3.39 9.90 -12.66
C ALA A 232 4.66 10.06 -13.52
N ALA A 233 5.46 9.00 -13.64
CA ALA A 233 6.66 8.97 -14.49
C ALA A 233 6.34 9.08 -16.00
N ALA A 234 5.13 8.72 -16.44
CA ALA A 234 4.68 8.92 -17.82
C ALA A 234 4.67 10.42 -18.21
N GLY A 235 4.31 11.31 -17.27
CA GLY A 235 4.25 12.75 -17.49
C GLY A 235 3.32 13.14 -18.64
N TRP A 236 3.77 14.04 -19.52
CA TRP A 236 2.98 14.58 -20.65
C TRP A 236 2.63 13.54 -21.72
N THR A 237 3.31 12.38 -21.74
CA THR A 237 3.05 11.34 -22.77
C THR A 237 1.65 10.75 -22.66
N LEU A 238 1.09 10.70 -21.45
CA LEU A 238 -0.27 10.21 -21.20
C LEU A 238 -1.35 11.14 -21.80
N PRO A 239 -1.39 12.45 -21.51
CA PRO A 239 -2.33 13.35 -22.17
C PRO A 239 -2.10 13.45 -23.68
N ALA A 240 -0.85 13.41 -24.16
CA ALA A 240 -0.57 13.39 -25.60
C ALA A 240 -1.13 12.14 -26.29
N ALA A 241 -0.96 10.96 -25.69
CA ALA A 241 -1.56 9.72 -26.19
C ALA A 241 -3.10 9.80 -26.20
N SER A 242 -3.72 10.25 -25.10
CA SER A 242 -5.18 10.37 -24.99
C SER A 242 -5.76 11.35 -26.03
N LEU A 243 -5.18 12.53 -26.19
CA LEU A 243 -5.63 13.52 -27.18
C LEU A 243 -5.43 13.01 -28.62
N SER A 244 -4.31 12.35 -28.88
CA SER A 244 -4.04 11.78 -30.21
C SER A 244 -5.01 10.65 -30.56
N PHE A 245 -5.39 9.84 -29.58
CA PHE A 245 -6.39 8.79 -29.76
C PHE A 245 -7.77 9.38 -30.09
N LEU A 246 -8.21 10.43 -29.38
CA LEU A 246 -9.48 11.11 -29.69
C LEU A 246 -9.45 11.77 -31.08
N ALA A 247 -8.35 12.44 -31.43
CA ALA A 247 -8.16 13.05 -32.74
C ALA A 247 -8.15 12.00 -33.87
N LEU A 248 -7.56 10.83 -33.64
CA LEU A 248 -7.58 9.71 -34.56
C LEU A 248 -9.01 9.22 -34.80
N ILE A 249 -9.80 9.00 -33.75
CA ILE A 249 -11.20 8.56 -33.87
C ILE A 249 -12.02 9.58 -34.67
N ALA A 250 -11.92 10.88 -34.32
CA ALA A 250 -12.64 11.94 -35.04
C ALA A 250 -12.24 12.02 -36.52
N SER A 251 -10.94 11.91 -36.81
CA SER A 251 -10.43 11.96 -38.18
C SER A 251 -10.88 10.76 -39.01
N LEU A 252 -10.87 9.55 -38.43
CA LEU A 252 -11.36 8.33 -39.08
C LEU A 252 -12.86 8.41 -39.35
N ALA A 253 -13.64 8.92 -38.39
CA ALA A 253 -15.09 9.12 -38.58
C ALA A 253 -15.38 10.02 -39.79
N VAL A 254 -14.65 11.13 -39.94
CA VAL A 254 -14.78 12.04 -41.10
C VAL A 254 -14.28 11.42 -42.40
N ALA A 255 -13.17 10.67 -42.35
CA ALA A 255 -12.57 10.05 -43.52
C ALA A 255 -13.49 8.97 -44.14
N ILE A 256 -14.17 8.18 -43.29
CA ILE A 256 -15.03 7.07 -43.69
C ILE A 256 -16.48 7.55 -43.94
N ALA A 257 -16.90 8.69 -43.39
CA ALA A 257 -18.26 9.20 -43.54
C ALA A 257 -18.71 9.27 -45.02
N PRO A 258 -19.93 8.79 -45.34
CA PRO A 258 -20.48 8.86 -46.68
C PRO A 258 -20.62 10.32 -47.14
N PRO A 259 -20.47 10.59 -48.46
CA PRO A 259 -20.60 11.94 -48.97
C PRO A 259 -22.03 12.43 -48.74
N ARG A 260 -22.20 13.65 -48.22
CA ARG A 260 -23.54 14.26 -48.10
C ARG A 260 -24.17 14.35 -49.49
N ARG A 261 -25.29 13.67 -49.68
CA ARG A 261 -26.14 13.88 -50.87
C ARG A 261 -26.60 15.34 -50.82
N ARG A 262 -26.34 16.10 -51.88
CA ARG A 262 -26.92 17.44 -52.02
C ARG A 262 -28.44 17.27 -52.12
N PRO A 263 -29.25 17.98 -51.31
CA PRO A 263 -30.69 18.00 -51.54
C PRO A 263 -30.95 18.76 -52.85
N GLY A 264 -31.50 18.08 -53.86
CA GLY A 264 -31.92 18.71 -55.12
C GLY A 264 -31.03 18.48 -56.35
N ALA A 265 -30.49 17.27 -56.54
CA ALA A 265 -30.00 16.81 -57.84
C ALA A 265 -30.87 15.65 -58.33
#